data_AF-A0A392TM44-F1
#
_entry.id   AF-A0A392TM44-F1
#
_cell.length_a   1.000
_cell.length_b   1.000
_cell.length_c   1.000
_cell.angle_alpha   90.00
_cell.angle_beta   90.00
_cell.angle_gamma   90.00
#
_symmetry.space_group_name_H-M   'P 1'
#
loop_
_entity.id
_entity.type
_entity.pdbx_description
1 polymer ?
#
loop_
_entity_poly.entity_id
_entity_poly.type
_entity_poly.pdbx_seq_one_letter_code
_entity_poly.pdbx_strand_id
1 'polypeptide(L)' 'MEEEKAIKKDLSLAGKTRAKMGLCEFNETVIKSVLAGIEVSISRAHFAKLLDVKDAGKRIADYKNEVYYRQSIKK' A
#
# COMPACT_ATOMS: atom_id res chain seq x y z
N MET A 1 0.71 -12.31 4.35
CA MET A 1 1.58 -11.12 4.46
C MET A 1 2.76 -11.35 5.42
N GLU A 2 3.78 -10.48 5.42
CA GLU A 2 4.95 -10.58 6.34
C GLU A 2 4.55 -10.65 7.82
N GLU A 3 3.52 -9.90 8.22
CA GLU A 3 2.98 -9.92 9.59
C GLU A 3 2.43 -11.30 9.96
N GLU A 4 1.67 -11.93 9.07
CA GLU A 4 1.15 -13.28 9.29
C GLU A 4 2.30 -14.30 9.38
N LYS A 5 3.37 -14.12 8.60
CA LYS A 5 4.56 -14.97 8.69
C LYS A 5 5.30 -14.76 10.01
N ALA A 6 5.38 -13.51 10.51
CA ALA A 6 5.97 -13.19 11.80
C ALA A 6 5.14 -13.77 12.96
N ILE A 7 3.81 -13.63 12.92
CA ILE A 7 2.89 -14.18 13.93
C ILE A 7 2.91 -15.72 13.94
N LYS A 8 3.06 -16.37 12.77
CA LYS A 8 3.25 -17.83 12.70
C LYS A 8 4.55 -18.30 13.35
N LYS A 9 5.59 -17.46 13.36
CA LYS A 9 6.87 -17.76 14.04
C LYS A 9 6.81 -17.44 15.54
N ASP A 10 6.11 -16.37 15.92
CA ASP A 10 5.90 -15.97 17.30
C ASP A 10 4.48 -15.42 17.51
N LEU A 11 3.64 -16.21 18.18
CA LEU A 11 2.24 -15.87 18.48
C LEU A 11 2.10 -14.63 19.38
N SER A 12 3.13 -14.29 20.16
CA SER A 12 3.12 -13.11 21.02
C SER A 12 3.10 -11.81 20.22
N LEU A 13 3.42 -11.86 18.93
CA LEU A 13 3.39 -10.72 18.03
C LEU A 13 1.98 -10.35 17.57
N ALA A 14 0.97 -11.20 17.79
CA ALA A 14 -0.40 -10.90 17.43
C ALA A 14 -0.89 -9.58 18.08
N GLY A 15 -1.41 -8.66 17.25
CA GLY A 15 -1.89 -7.35 17.69
C GLY A 15 -0.81 -6.30 18.01
N LYS A 16 0.49 -6.63 17.87
CA LYS A 16 1.58 -5.64 18.00
C LYS A 16 1.72 -4.80 16.72
N THR A 17 2.34 -3.63 16.85
CA THR A 17 2.68 -2.79 15.69
C THR A 17 3.83 -3.39 14.89
N ARG A 18 3.90 -3.09 13.59
CA ARG A 18 4.99 -3.55 12.68
C ARG A 18 6.38 -3.25 13.22
N ALA A 19 6.59 -2.05 13.75
CA ALA A 19 7.85 -1.65 14.38
C ALA A 19 8.23 -2.59 15.54
N LYS A 20 7.27 -2.96 16.41
CA LYS A 20 7.50 -3.93 17.50
C LYS A 20 7.74 -5.36 17.02
N MET A 21 7.28 -5.69 15.81
CA MET A 21 7.58 -6.97 15.15
C MET A 21 8.93 -6.95 14.41
N GLY A 22 9.66 -5.83 14.41
CA GLY A 22 10.89 -5.66 13.63
C GLY A 22 10.65 -5.57 12.11
N LEU A 23 9.42 -5.30 11.70
CA LEU A 23 9.04 -5.14 10.31
C LEU A 23 9.10 -3.66 9.92
N CYS A 24 9.54 -3.38 8.69
CA CYS A 24 9.53 -2.01 8.15
C CYS A 24 8.11 -1.44 8.16
N GLU A 25 7.98 -0.13 8.41
CA GLU A 25 6.70 0.55 8.37
C GLU A 25 6.05 0.42 6.99
N PHE A 26 4.73 0.19 7.00
CA PHE A 26 3.96 0.10 5.78
C PHE A 26 3.57 1.51 5.36
N ASN A 27 4.31 2.06 4.38
CA ASN A 27 4.05 3.41 3.88
C ASN A 27 2.94 3.42 2.83
N GLU A 28 3.03 2.55 1.82
CA GLU A 28 2.08 2.49 0.72
C GLU A 28 1.94 1.07 0.16
N THR A 29 0.84 0.83 -0.58
CA THR A 29 0.62 -0.41 -1.31
C THR A 29 1.58 -0.48 -2.50
N VAL A 30 2.47 -1.46 -2.48
CA VAL A 30 3.43 -1.74 -3.55
C VAL A 30 3.26 -3.18 -3.98
N ILE A 31 3.27 -3.44 -5.29
CA ILE A 31 3.32 -4.79 -5.84
C ILE A 31 4.80 -5.17 -5.95
N LYS A 32 5.22 -6.16 -5.18
CA LYS A 32 6.55 -6.76 -5.31
C LYS A 32 6.44 -8.01 -6.17
N SER A 33 7.27 -8.12 -7.20
CA SER A 33 7.35 -9.29 -8.08
C SER A 33 8.81 -9.66 -8.29
N VAL A 34 9.10 -10.94 -8.51
CA VAL A 34 10.43 -11.40 -8.90
C VAL A 34 10.37 -11.89 -10.34
N LEU A 35 11.03 -11.18 -11.24
CA LEU A 35 11.09 -11.53 -12.67
C LEU A 35 12.54 -11.88 -13.02
N ALA A 36 12.77 -13.13 -13.45
CA ALA A 36 14.11 -13.62 -13.80
C ALA A 36 15.19 -13.37 -12.72
N GLY A 37 14.82 -13.47 -11.45
CA GLY A 37 15.73 -13.24 -10.31
C GLY A 37 15.93 -11.77 -9.95
N ILE A 38 15.29 -10.84 -10.65
CA ILE A 38 15.31 -9.41 -10.33
C ILE A 38 14.07 -9.07 -9.51
N GLU A 39 14.27 -8.47 -8.33
CA GLU A 39 13.17 -7.95 -7.51
C GLU A 39 12.67 -6.63 -8.11
N VAL A 40 11.42 -6.64 -8.56
CA VAL A 40 10.73 -5.49 -9.15
C VAL A 40 9.69 -5.00 -8.16
N SER A 41 9.70 -3.70 -7.88
CA SER A 41 8.68 -3.02 -7.08
C SER A 41 7.88 -2.08 -7.96
N ILE A 42 6.55 -2.27 -7.99
CA ILE A 42 5.61 -1.46 -8.75
C ILE A 42 4.78 -0.65 -7.76
N SER A 43 4.95 0.67 -7.80
CA SER A 43 4.26 1.65 -6.96
C SER A 43 3.15 2.36 -7.75
N ARG A 44 2.35 3.18 -7.04
CA ARG A 44 1.32 4.04 -7.66
C ARG A 44 1.91 4.98 -8.73
N ALA A 45 3.11 5.51 -8.48
CA ALA A 45 3.82 6.39 -9.41
C ALA A 45 4.13 5.71 -10.75
N HIS A 46 4.44 4.41 -10.73
CA HIS A 46 4.69 3.65 -11.96
C HIS A 46 3.43 3.51 -12.81
N PHE A 47 2.26 3.28 -12.17
CA PHE A 47 0.98 3.26 -12.88
C PHE A 47 0.59 4.64 -13.43
N ALA A 48 0.79 5.71 -12.64
CA ALA A 48 0.52 7.06 -13.09
C ALA A 48 1.35 7.41 -14.34
N LYS A 49 2.64 7.07 -14.32
CA LYS A 49 3.54 7.24 -15.47
C LYS A 49 3.12 6.40 -16.68
N LEU A 50 2.67 5.16 -16.48
CA LEU A 50 2.20 4.28 -17.55
C LEU A 50 0.95 4.83 -18.25
N LEU A 51 0.05 5.44 -17.49
CA LEU A 51 -1.22 6.00 -17.98
C LEU A 51 -1.10 7.45 -18.47
N ASP A 52 0.11 8.02 -18.44
CA ASP A 52 0.38 9.44 -18.73
C ASP A 52 -0.50 10.40 -17.92
N VAL A 53 -0.69 10.10 -16.63
CA VAL A 53 -1.41 10.96 -15.69
C VAL A 53 -0.50 11.42 -14.56
N LYS A 54 -0.83 12.57 -13.97
CA LYS A 54 -0.11 13.07 -12.79
C LYS A 54 -0.37 12.13 -11.61
N ASP A 55 0.70 11.74 -10.90
CA ASP A 55 0.60 10.98 -9.66
C ASP A 55 0.12 11.88 -8.50
N ALA A 56 -1.13 12.33 -8.59
CA ALA A 56 -1.76 13.21 -7.61
C ALA A 56 -3.26 12.91 -7.53
N GLY A 57 -3.84 13.17 -6.37
CA GLY A 57 -5.27 12.99 -6.16
C GLY A 57 -5.58 12.50 -4.77
N LYS A 58 -6.88 12.35 -4.51
CA LYS A 58 -7.41 11.85 -3.24
C LYS A 58 -7.83 10.39 -3.43
N ARG A 59 -7.59 9.53 -2.45
CA ARG A 59 -7.98 8.11 -2.55
C ARG A 59 -9.48 8.00 -2.29
N ILE A 60 -10.19 7.25 -3.13
CA ILE A 60 -11.63 7.02 -2.96
C ILE A 60 -11.93 6.33 -1.62
N ALA A 61 -11.04 5.42 -1.18
CA ALA A 61 -11.17 4.70 0.09
C ALA A 61 -11.15 5.60 1.33
N ASP A 62 -10.62 6.82 1.24
CA ASP A 62 -10.57 7.76 2.36
C ASP A 62 -11.95 8.43 2.59
N TYR A 63 -12.90 8.24 1.67
CA TYR A 63 -14.23 8.82 1.74
C TYR A 63 -15.26 7.77 2.19
N LYS A 64 -16.09 8.14 3.16
CA LYS A 64 -17.20 7.30 3.64
C LYS A 64 -18.25 7.00 2.55
N ASN A 65 -18.37 7.85 1.54
CA ASN A 65 -19.34 7.70 0.46
C ASN A 65 -18.79 8.33 -0.83
N GLU A 66 -19.04 7.67 -1.96
CA GLU A 66 -18.66 8.10 -3.31
C GLU A 66 -19.16 9.52 -3.65
N VAL A 67 -20.33 9.92 -3.12
CA VAL A 67 -20.89 11.26 -3.31
C VAL A 67 -19.95 12.34 -2.77
N TYR A 68 -19.37 12.13 -1.58
CA TYR A 68 -18.43 13.07 -0.98
C TYR A 68 -17.10 13.13 -1.74
N TYR A 69 -16.64 11.98 -2.24
CA TYR A 69 -15.45 11.93 -3.10
C TYR A 69 -15.66 12.83 -4.32
N ARG A 70 -16.74 12.63 -5.09
CA ARG A 70 -17.05 13.38 -6.31
C ARG A 70 -17.21 14.89 -6.06
N GLN A 71 -17.83 15.29 -4.95
CA GLN A 71 -17.90 16.70 -4.55
C GLN A 71 -16.51 17.29 -4.30
N SER A 72 -15.59 16.52 -3.72
CA SER A 72 -14.25 16.99 -3.36
C SER A 72 -13.27 17.16 -4.54
N ILE A 73 -13.64 16.66 -5.72
CA ILE A 73 -12.88 16.77 -6.99
C ILE A 73 -13.43 17.89 -7.88
N LYS A 74 -14.72 18.23 -7.72
CA LYS A 74 -15.32 19.38 -8.40
C LYS A 74 -14.81 20.66 -7.74
N LYS A 75 -13.71 21.18 -8.28
CA LYS A 75 -13.27 22.57 -8.08
C LYS A 75 -13.77 23.40 -9.25
#